data_AF-A0A971RZD5-F1
#
_entry.id   AF-A0A971RZD5-F1
#
_cell.length_a   1.000
_cell.length_b   1.000
_cell.length_c   1.000
_cell.angle_alpha   90.00
_cell.angle_beta   90.00
_cell.angle_gamma   90.00
#
_symmetry.space_group_name_H-M   'P 1'
#
loop_
_entity.id
_entity.type
_entity.pdbx_description
1 polymer ?
#
loop_
_entity_poly.entity_id
_entity_poly.type
_entity_poly.pdbx_seq_one_letter_code
_entity_poly.pdbx_strand_id
1 'polypeptide(L)'
;MKISLSQEKKGILAIAGHVGCGHCHSHNHYIQDDSGGMATVLSLFQEATGLSLIIKDVRVKTGVDGVIEVETEGGGIGKATSRRGITLHEAKLASLVIGKEAIRTQTLVLEAFGRYYGQGIHETPVALQTAIANAALDTFIKNYPEQFKWSYEDLQGSCGLIAGTVLNFEDIPVSVLATVNASIGGVGPNEDLEGNSAVGKKKGIMEELGMLDLPTIIVEGKVYSPLYSAGLEKPSFLIRADKEWDNPYVAYSILNAGKVLGYPITIREDVMARVKGGMAKQTKELGEKIVNLGLQLQKAEYSQEKINILAQLASLISEDGAGISFMTNKLHEIIGGTGMMPGTGAVVSYIVTPEYYNKYIFPFITEQDLAKFVNLVKQAVIELKGNLDKATAHLNQRHCFEDLDSLVLKTNLLR
;
A
#
# COMPACT_ATOMS: atom_id res chain seq x y z
N MET A 1 -21.04 14.07 4.37
CA MET A 1 -21.45 12.65 4.39
C MET A 1 -20.99 12.02 5.68
N LYS A 2 -21.93 11.41 6.42
CA LYS A 2 -21.65 10.67 7.66
C LYS A 2 -21.29 9.22 7.32
N ILE A 3 -20.29 8.66 8.02
CA ILE A 3 -19.93 7.24 7.93
C ILE A 3 -20.33 6.54 9.23
N SER A 4 -20.85 5.32 9.13
CA SER A 4 -21.07 4.42 10.27
C SER A 4 -20.85 2.96 9.87
N LEU A 5 -20.69 2.07 10.85
CA LEU A 5 -20.76 0.63 10.60
C LEU A 5 -22.11 0.25 10.00
N SER A 6 -22.11 -0.62 9.00
CA SER A 6 -23.32 -1.15 8.37
C SER A 6 -23.85 -2.38 9.13
N GLN A 7 -25.13 -2.69 8.94
CA GLN A 7 -25.69 -4.00 9.29
C GLN A 7 -25.67 -4.96 8.09
N GLU A 8 -25.39 -4.44 6.89
CA GLU A 8 -25.25 -5.25 5.69
C GLU A 8 -23.97 -6.09 5.76
N LYS A 9 -24.05 -7.33 5.27
CA LYS A 9 -22.88 -8.22 5.21
C LYS A 9 -21.98 -7.93 4.02
N LYS A 10 -22.54 -7.32 2.96
CA LYS A 10 -21.86 -7.01 1.70
C LYS A 10 -22.23 -5.60 1.25
N GLY A 11 -21.25 -4.87 0.74
CA GLY A 11 -21.47 -3.61 0.05
C GLY A 11 -22.04 -3.82 -1.35
N ILE A 12 -22.42 -2.71 -1.99
CA ILE A 12 -22.81 -2.66 -3.40
C ILE A 12 -21.73 -2.06 -4.30
N LEU A 13 -20.67 -1.51 -3.69
CA LEU A 13 -19.41 -1.09 -4.29
C LEU A 13 -18.32 -1.23 -3.22
N ALA A 14 -17.06 -1.09 -3.61
CA ALA A 14 -15.95 -1.33 -2.70
C ALA A 14 -14.89 -0.22 -2.71
N ILE A 15 -14.15 -0.15 -1.60
CA ILE A 15 -12.93 0.65 -1.45
C ILE A 15 -11.83 -0.29 -0.94
N ALA A 16 -10.68 -0.25 -1.60
CA ALA A 16 -9.48 -0.96 -1.15
C ALA A 16 -8.33 0.02 -0.99
N GLY A 17 -7.59 -0.11 0.10
CA GLY A 17 -6.37 0.65 0.36
C GLY A 17 -5.34 -0.25 1.03
N HIS A 18 -4.07 0.04 0.81
CA HIS A 18 -2.99 -0.77 1.36
C HIS A 18 -1.83 0.09 1.90
N VAL A 19 -0.86 -0.60 2.49
CA VAL A 19 0.46 -0.05 2.76
C VAL A 19 1.53 -1.09 2.45
N GLY A 20 2.44 -0.74 1.54
CA GLY A 20 3.73 -1.41 1.39
C GLY A 20 4.69 -0.97 2.48
N CYS A 21 4.87 -1.78 3.53
CA CYS A 21 5.80 -1.44 4.60
C CYS A 21 7.25 -1.45 4.07
N GLY A 22 7.85 -0.27 3.94
CA GLY A 22 9.16 -0.07 3.31
C GLY A 22 9.14 0.20 1.81
N HIS A 23 7.97 0.30 1.16
CA HIS A 23 7.88 0.56 -0.29
C HIS A 23 8.09 2.04 -0.64
N CYS A 24 9.30 2.51 -0.42
CA CYS A 24 9.61 3.92 -0.57
C CYS A 24 9.96 4.31 -2.01
N HIS A 25 10.49 3.35 -2.78
CA HIS A 25 11.03 3.56 -4.12
C HIS A 25 10.54 2.47 -5.06
N SER A 26 10.62 2.73 -6.35
CA SER A 26 10.43 1.75 -7.42
C SER A 26 11.22 2.20 -8.65
N HIS A 27 11.18 1.39 -9.70
CA HIS A 27 11.86 1.64 -10.97
C HIS A 27 11.53 3.04 -11.56
N ASN A 28 12.43 3.57 -12.40
CA ASN A 28 12.28 4.87 -13.08
C ASN A 28 12.15 6.07 -12.12
N HIS A 29 12.83 6.04 -10.98
CA HIS A 29 12.81 7.09 -9.95
C HIS A 29 11.39 7.38 -9.43
N TYR A 30 10.57 6.34 -9.35
CA TYR A 30 9.29 6.42 -8.67
C TYR A 30 9.54 6.36 -7.15
N ILE A 31 9.02 7.32 -6.42
CA ILE A 31 9.24 7.48 -4.97
C ILE A 31 7.88 7.77 -4.34
N GLN A 32 7.56 7.14 -3.22
CA GLN A 32 6.22 7.25 -2.65
C GLN A 32 6.17 7.18 -1.13
N ASP A 33 5.13 7.82 -0.60
CA ASP A 33 4.47 7.40 0.63
C ASP A 33 3.35 6.44 0.27
N ASP A 34 3.64 5.16 0.40
CA ASP A 34 2.77 4.06 0.00
C ASP A 34 1.66 3.77 1.02
N SER A 35 1.66 4.48 2.15
CA SER A 35 0.66 4.27 3.21
C SER A 35 -0.67 4.96 2.96
N GLY A 36 -0.82 5.72 1.86
CA GLY A 36 -1.99 6.57 1.62
C GLY A 36 -3.31 5.83 1.47
N GLY A 37 -3.29 4.66 0.84
CA GLY A 37 -4.46 3.80 0.71
C GLY A 37 -4.98 3.37 2.07
N MET A 38 -4.12 2.73 2.86
CA MET A 38 -4.46 2.29 4.21
C MET A 38 -4.82 3.47 5.11
N ALA A 39 -4.08 4.58 5.06
CA ALA A 39 -4.36 5.76 5.88
C ALA A 39 -5.79 6.28 5.63
N THR A 40 -6.22 6.28 4.37
CA THR A 40 -7.59 6.64 3.98
C THR A 40 -8.59 5.67 4.59
N VAL A 41 -8.37 4.37 4.44
CA VAL A 41 -9.27 3.33 5.00
C VAL A 41 -9.35 3.40 6.52
N LEU A 42 -8.22 3.54 7.22
CA LEU A 42 -8.17 3.69 8.67
C LEU A 42 -8.96 4.92 9.14
N SER A 43 -8.89 6.03 8.40
CA SER A 43 -9.66 7.23 8.70
C SER A 43 -11.17 7.00 8.54
N LEU A 44 -11.59 6.22 7.54
CA LEU A 44 -13.00 5.83 7.36
C LEU A 44 -13.47 4.93 8.51
N PHE A 45 -12.66 3.95 8.92
CA PHE A 45 -12.95 3.09 10.07
C PHE A 45 -13.01 3.89 11.38
N GLN A 46 -12.09 4.82 11.58
CA GLN A 46 -12.04 5.68 12.74
C GLN A 46 -13.27 6.58 12.83
N GLU A 47 -13.68 7.21 11.73
CA GLU A 47 -14.90 8.02 11.68
C GLU A 47 -16.15 7.19 11.97
N ALA A 48 -16.21 5.95 11.48
CA ALA A 48 -17.35 5.06 11.67
C ALA A 48 -17.52 4.55 13.12
N THR A 49 -16.43 4.50 13.89
CA THR A 49 -16.38 3.83 15.20
C THR A 49 -16.05 4.76 16.36
N GLY A 50 -15.36 5.87 16.11
CA GLY A 50 -14.85 6.78 17.13
C GLY A 50 -13.68 6.23 17.95
N LEU A 51 -13.05 5.12 17.56
CA LEU A 51 -11.92 4.55 18.29
C LEU A 51 -10.67 5.45 18.20
N SER A 52 -9.93 5.57 19.30
CA SER A 52 -8.62 6.21 19.30
C SER A 52 -7.57 5.29 18.67
N LEU A 53 -6.87 5.80 17.66
CA LEU A 53 -5.69 5.18 17.07
C LEU A 53 -4.38 5.80 17.57
N ILE A 54 -4.44 6.60 18.64
CA ILE A 54 -3.23 7.17 19.25
C ILE A 54 -2.35 6.01 19.75
N ILE A 55 -1.07 6.07 19.42
CA ILE A 55 -0.07 5.11 19.89
C ILE A 55 0.17 5.37 21.37
N LYS A 56 -0.26 4.43 22.20
CA LYS A 56 -0.14 4.47 23.65
C LYS A 56 1.25 4.07 24.11
N ASP A 57 1.82 3.03 23.50
CA ASP A 57 3.12 2.50 23.92
C ASP A 57 3.86 1.85 22.74
N VAL A 58 5.19 1.86 22.83
CA VAL A 58 6.10 1.17 21.90
C VAL A 58 7.11 0.39 22.73
N ARG A 59 6.94 -0.94 22.76
CA ARG A 59 7.80 -1.86 23.49
C ARG A 59 8.80 -2.49 22.53
N VAL A 60 10.08 -2.33 22.83
CA VAL A 60 11.15 -2.83 21.96
C VAL A 60 12.02 -3.83 22.71
N LYS A 61 12.09 -5.06 22.21
CA LYS A 61 13.14 -6.01 22.57
C LYS A 61 14.36 -5.70 21.70
N THR A 62 15.45 -5.27 22.31
CA THR A 62 16.72 -5.00 21.60
C THR A 62 17.59 -6.25 21.50
N GLY A 63 18.62 -6.19 20.66
CA GLY A 63 19.54 -7.29 20.38
C GLY A 63 19.23 -7.97 19.04
N VAL A 64 19.91 -9.08 18.78
CA VAL A 64 19.85 -9.82 17.50
C VAL A 64 18.44 -10.34 17.18
N ASP A 65 17.67 -10.75 18.20
CA ASP A 65 16.27 -11.19 18.06
C ASP A 65 15.30 -10.03 18.31
N GLY A 66 15.60 -8.88 17.69
CA GLY A 66 14.91 -7.64 17.96
C GLY A 66 13.44 -7.65 17.50
N VAL A 67 12.54 -7.17 18.37
CA VAL A 67 11.09 -7.10 18.12
C VAL A 67 10.57 -5.74 18.54
N ILE A 68 9.73 -5.14 17.70
CA ILE A 68 8.93 -3.95 18.03
C ILE A 68 7.48 -4.42 18.24
N GLU A 69 6.88 -3.98 19.33
CA GLU A 69 5.46 -4.10 19.63
C GLU A 69 4.87 -2.71 19.83
N VAL A 70 3.79 -2.39 19.12
CA VAL A 70 3.07 -1.12 19.21
C VAL A 70 1.69 -1.39 19.78
N GLU A 71 1.26 -0.59 20.76
CA GLU A 71 -0.08 -0.63 21.33
C GLU A 71 -0.80 0.70 21.09
N THR A 72 -2.04 0.66 20.62
CA THR A 72 -2.91 1.84 20.51
C THR A 72 -3.74 2.03 21.78
N GLU A 73 -4.26 3.24 22.00
CA GLU A 73 -5.22 3.52 23.07
C GLU A 73 -6.50 2.68 22.94
N GLY A 74 -6.93 2.38 21.70
CA GLY A 74 -8.03 1.46 21.43
C GLY A 74 -7.72 -0.01 21.70
N GLY A 75 -6.51 -0.35 22.18
CA GLY A 75 -6.12 -1.70 22.60
C GLY A 75 -5.61 -2.61 21.47
N GLY A 76 -5.44 -2.08 20.27
CA GLY A 76 -4.80 -2.78 19.15
C GLY A 76 -3.32 -3.01 19.43
N ILE A 77 -2.82 -4.18 19.03
CA ILE A 77 -1.42 -4.59 19.22
C ILE A 77 -0.88 -5.09 17.89
N GLY A 78 0.22 -4.50 17.44
CA GLY A 78 0.96 -4.95 16.27
C GLY A 78 2.41 -5.27 16.62
N LYS A 79 2.97 -6.30 15.99
CA LYS A 79 4.36 -6.73 16.22
C LYS A 79 5.09 -6.93 14.90
N ALA A 80 6.38 -6.63 14.90
CA ALA A 80 7.27 -6.91 13.78
C ALA A 80 8.71 -7.10 14.26
N THR A 81 9.49 -7.85 13.46
CA THR A 81 10.91 -8.14 13.72
C THR A 81 11.80 -7.39 12.75
N SER A 82 13.04 -7.13 13.16
CA SER A 82 14.13 -6.69 12.27
C SER A 82 15.12 -7.83 12.10
N ARG A 83 15.49 -8.17 10.85
CA ARG A 83 16.34 -9.34 10.54
C ARG A 83 17.74 -9.22 11.16
N ARG A 84 18.30 -8.02 11.21
CA ARG A 84 19.62 -7.73 11.81
C ARG A 84 19.53 -7.28 13.28
N GLY A 85 18.37 -7.46 13.90
CA GLY A 85 18.13 -7.05 15.27
C GLY A 85 17.86 -5.55 15.42
N ILE A 86 17.82 -5.09 16.66
CA ILE A 86 17.49 -3.70 17.02
C ILE A 86 18.44 -3.20 18.10
N THR A 87 19.05 -2.04 17.88
CA THR A 87 19.92 -1.37 18.85
C THR A 87 19.12 -0.57 19.88
N LEU A 88 19.76 -0.23 21.00
CA LEU A 88 19.20 0.66 22.02
C LEU A 88 18.85 2.05 21.47
N HIS A 89 19.55 2.53 20.44
CA HIS A 89 19.32 3.84 19.84
C HIS A 89 18.12 3.81 18.90
N GLU A 90 18.00 2.78 18.07
CA GLU A 90 16.81 2.61 17.23
C GLU A 90 15.55 2.40 18.09
N ALA A 91 15.65 1.71 19.23
CA ALA A 91 14.53 1.61 20.18
C ALA A 91 14.07 2.98 20.70
N LYS A 92 15.00 3.89 20.99
CA LYS A 92 14.70 5.27 21.40
C LYS A 92 14.05 6.05 20.27
N LEU A 93 14.53 5.92 19.04
CA LEU A 93 13.90 6.56 17.87
C LEU A 93 12.49 6.02 17.66
N ALA A 94 12.29 4.70 17.78
CA ALA A 94 10.98 4.09 17.66
C ALA A 94 9.97 4.61 18.67
N SER A 95 10.38 4.95 19.90
CA SER A 95 9.46 5.54 20.90
C SER A 95 8.97 6.96 20.56
N LEU A 96 9.57 7.65 19.58
CA LEU A 96 9.15 9.01 19.20
C LEU A 96 7.74 9.07 18.57
N VAL A 97 7.19 7.92 18.16
CA VAL A 97 5.82 7.85 17.63
C VAL A 97 4.75 7.75 18.73
N ILE A 98 5.14 7.59 20.00
CA ILE A 98 4.18 7.56 21.13
C ILE A 98 3.43 8.90 21.18
N GLY A 99 2.11 8.83 21.36
CA GLY A 99 1.21 9.98 21.35
C GLY A 99 0.81 10.46 19.95
N LYS A 100 1.32 9.83 18.88
CA LYS A 100 0.91 10.09 17.49
C LYS A 100 -0.21 9.16 17.06
N GLU A 101 -0.97 9.57 16.06
CA GLU A 101 -2.07 8.78 15.51
C GLU A 101 -1.57 7.76 14.47
N ALA A 102 -1.85 6.47 14.70
CA ALA A 102 -1.40 5.31 13.92
C ALA A 102 -2.05 5.18 12.52
N ILE A 103 -2.21 6.29 11.80
CA ILE A 103 -2.83 6.33 10.46
C ILE A 103 -1.78 6.53 9.36
N ARG A 104 -0.95 7.57 9.47
CA ARG A 104 0.06 7.95 8.45
C ARG A 104 1.37 7.21 8.68
N THR A 105 1.33 5.87 8.65
CA THR A 105 2.37 4.98 9.21
C THR A 105 3.77 5.26 8.67
N GLN A 106 3.92 5.45 7.35
CA GLN A 106 5.21 5.80 6.74
C GLN A 106 5.68 7.19 7.19
N THR A 107 4.79 8.17 7.26
CA THR A 107 5.14 9.51 7.75
C THR A 107 5.61 9.48 9.20
N LEU A 108 4.97 8.69 10.07
CA LEU A 108 5.43 8.53 11.46
C LEU A 108 6.85 7.98 11.55
N VAL A 109 7.17 7.00 10.70
CA VAL A 109 8.53 6.43 10.64
C VAL A 109 9.53 7.44 10.10
N LEU A 110 9.16 8.25 9.10
CA LEU A 110 9.99 9.36 8.61
C LEU A 110 10.24 10.41 9.71
N GLU A 111 9.23 10.76 10.52
CA GLU A 111 9.38 11.67 11.66
C GLU A 111 10.34 11.11 12.71
N ALA A 112 10.30 9.79 12.95
CA ALA A 112 11.11 9.13 13.97
C ALA A 112 12.56 8.85 13.54
N PHE A 113 12.78 8.36 12.31
CA PHE A 113 14.08 7.88 11.83
C PHE A 113 14.71 8.77 10.74
N GLY A 114 13.97 9.72 10.19
CA GLY A 114 14.34 10.38 8.94
C GLY A 114 14.13 9.44 7.74
N ARG A 115 14.88 9.67 6.66
CA ARG A 115 14.76 8.87 5.44
C ARG A 115 15.08 7.40 5.72
N TYR A 116 14.23 6.50 5.21
CA TYR A 116 14.44 5.06 5.25
C TYR A 116 14.13 4.44 3.89
N TYR A 117 14.51 3.17 3.73
CA TYR A 117 14.39 2.41 2.49
C TYR A 117 14.05 0.95 2.85
N GLY A 118 13.22 0.30 2.03
CA GLY A 118 12.93 -1.12 2.11
C GLY A 118 14.07 -2.00 1.59
N GLN A 119 13.72 -3.15 1.04
CA GLN A 119 14.60 -4.15 0.41
C GLN A 119 15.77 -4.60 1.32
N GLY A 120 15.56 -4.55 2.63
CA GLY A 120 16.52 -4.96 3.65
C GLY A 120 17.55 -3.90 4.02
N ILE A 121 17.37 -2.64 3.59
CA ILE A 121 18.31 -1.55 3.86
C ILE A 121 18.09 -0.99 5.26
N HIS A 122 16.87 -0.53 5.58
CA HIS A 122 16.50 0.03 6.87
C HIS A 122 15.45 -0.82 7.58
N GLU A 123 15.89 -1.96 8.11
CA GLU A 123 14.98 -2.99 8.64
C GLU A 123 14.21 -2.56 9.88
N THR A 124 14.83 -1.79 10.78
CA THR A 124 14.15 -1.33 12.01
C THR A 124 13.04 -0.30 11.74
N PRO A 125 13.24 0.74 10.90
CA PRO A 125 12.16 1.62 10.45
C PRO A 125 11.00 0.87 9.78
N VAL A 126 11.29 -0.10 8.91
CA VAL A 126 10.25 -0.92 8.25
C VAL A 126 9.49 -1.76 9.27
N ALA A 127 10.19 -2.40 10.21
CA ALA A 127 9.55 -3.15 11.29
C ALA A 127 8.62 -2.24 12.14
N LEU A 128 9.04 -1.00 12.44
CA LEU A 128 8.18 -0.06 13.13
C LEU A 128 6.92 0.26 12.30
N GLN A 129 7.06 0.54 11.00
CA GLN A 129 5.92 0.81 10.12
C GLN A 129 4.91 -0.34 10.16
N THR A 130 5.39 -1.58 10.04
CA THR A 130 4.57 -2.80 10.09
C THR A 130 3.88 -2.96 11.44
N ALA A 131 4.59 -2.75 12.55
CA ALA A 131 3.99 -2.84 13.88
C ALA A 131 2.89 -1.79 14.09
N ILE A 132 3.10 -0.54 13.63
CA ILE A 132 2.08 0.51 13.69
C ILE A 132 0.86 0.13 12.84
N ALA A 133 1.07 -0.28 11.59
CA ALA A 133 0.00 -0.63 10.66
C ALA A 133 -0.86 -1.80 11.18
N ASN A 134 -0.21 -2.85 11.67
CA ASN A 134 -0.90 -3.99 12.28
C ASN A 134 -1.66 -3.59 13.55
N ALA A 135 -1.08 -2.75 14.42
CA ALA A 135 -1.75 -2.27 15.63
C ALA A 135 -3.01 -1.44 15.31
N ALA A 136 -2.96 -0.63 14.25
CA ALA A 136 -4.08 0.18 13.81
C ALA A 136 -5.28 -0.69 13.37
N LEU A 137 -5.05 -1.73 12.55
CA LEU A 137 -6.15 -2.64 12.16
C LEU A 137 -6.64 -3.51 13.32
N ASP A 138 -5.72 -4.03 14.14
CA ASP A 138 -6.06 -4.84 15.31
C ASP A 138 -6.95 -4.08 16.31
N THR A 139 -6.84 -2.76 16.36
CA THR A 139 -7.72 -1.88 17.15
C THR A 139 -9.19 -2.10 16.79
N PHE A 140 -9.53 -2.10 15.50
CA PHE A 140 -10.91 -2.29 15.06
C PHE A 140 -11.39 -3.73 15.26
N ILE A 141 -10.53 -4.71 14.94
CA ILE A 141 -10.84 -6.13 15.08
C ILE A 141 -11.21 -6.48 16.53
N LYS A 142 -10.45 -6.00 17.52
CA LYS A 142 -10.71 -6.30 18.93
C LYS A 142 -11.98 -5.67 19.48
N ASN A 143 -12.31 -4.46 19.02
CA ASN A 143 -13.47 -3.72 19.51
C ASN A 143 -14.77 -4.10 18.77
N TYR A 144 -14.66 -4.59 17.54
CA TYR A 144 -15.80 -4.98 16.71
C TYR A 144 -15.58 -6.35 16.01
N PRO A 145 -15.34 -7.43 16.77
CA PRO A 145 -14.94 -8.73 16.21
C PRO A 145 -15.99 -9.38 15.32
N GLU A 146 -17.27 -9.08 15.55
CA GLU A 146 -18.38 -9.60 14.74
C GLU A 146 -18.59 -8.84 13.42
N GLN A 147 -18.09 -7.60 13.34
CA GLN A 147 -18.26 -6.72 12.18
C GLN A 147 -17.04 -6.71 11.25
N PHE A 148 -15.84 -6.92 11.79
CA PHE A 148 -14.60 -6.93 11.01
C PHE A 148 -14.22 -8.34 10.59
N LYS A 149 -14.01 -8.52 9.29
CA LYS A 149 -13.41 -9.70 8.68
C LYS A 149 -11.91 -9.48 8.59
N TRP A 150 -11.11 -10.43 9.04
CA TRP A 150 -9.68 -10.23 9.14
C TRP A 150 -8.87 -11.53 9.05
N SER A 151 -7.61 -11.38 8.67
CA SER A 151 -6.60 -12.43 8.71
C SER A 151 -5.21 -11.82 8.59
N TYR A 152 -4.18 -12.54 9.03
CA TYR A 152 -2.83 -12.23 8.59
C TYR A 152 -2.62 -12.73 7.15
N GLU A 153 -1.74 -12.04 6.41
CA GLU A 153 -1.23 -12.52 5.13
C GLU A 153 -0.76 -13.97 5.24
N ASP A 154 -1.12 -14.79 4.26
CA ASP A 154 -0.74 -16.22 4.21
C ASP A 154 0.33 -16.51 3.14
N LEU A 155 0.94 -15.47 2.58
CA LEU A 155 2.10 -15.58 1.70
C LEU A 155 3.37 -15.90 2.49
N GLN A 156 4.25 -16.71 1.91
CA GLN A 156 5.47 -17.14 2.55
C GLN A 156 6.33 -15.92 2.94
N GLY A 157 6.68 -15.83 4.21
CA GLY A 157 7.53 -14.75 4.74
C GLY A 157 6.81 -13.44 5.00
N SER A 158 5.48 -13.37 4.82
CA SER A 158 4.68 -12.18 5.09
C SER A 158 4.16 -12.14 6.54
N CYS A 159 3.85 -10.95 7.04
CA CYS A 159 3.37 -10.73 8.41
C CYS A 159 2.38 -9.56 8.56
N GLY A 160 1.86 -9.03 7.45
CA GLY A 160 0.84 -7.99 7.48
C GLY A 160 -0.52 -8.51 7.92
N LEU A 161 -1.31 -7.61 8.49
CA LEU A 161 -2.70 -7.81 8.86
C LEU A 161 -3.63 -7.28 7.76
N ILE A 162 -4.70 -8.00 7.49
CA ILE A 162 -5.75 -7.65 6.54
C ILE A 162 -7.04 -7.52 7.33
N ALA A 163 -7.77 -6.43 7.15
CA ALA A 163 -9.06 -6.24 7.80
C ALA A 163 -10.02 -5.43 6.93
N GLY A 164 -11.29 -5.83 6.93
CA GLY A 164 -12.34 -5.13 6.22
C GLY A 164 -13.70 -5.29 6.88
N THR A 165 -14.61 -4.39 6.53
CA THR A 165 -16.00 -4.39 7.01
C THR A 165 -16.88 -3.68 5.97
N VAL A 166 -18.19 -3.65 6.21
CA VAL A 166 -19.11 -2.84 5.41
C VAL A 166 -19.43 -1.56 6.17
N LEU A 167 -19.17 -0.42 5.54
CA LEU A 167 -19.51 0.89 6.07
C LEU A 167 -20.72 1.46 5.31
N ASN A 168 -21.59 2.15 6.03
CA ASN A 168 -22.65 2.96 5.44
C ASN A 168 -22.13 4.38 5.21
N PHE A 169 -22.06 4.75 3.94
CA PHE A 169 -21.81 6.11 3.47
C PHE A 169 -23.19 6.75 3.29
N GLU A 170 -23.74 7.30 4.39
CA GLU A 170 -25.18 7.55 4.53
C GLU A 170 -26.01 6.27 4.32
N ASP A 171 -26.72 6.13 3.20
CA ASP A 171 -27.53 4.95 2.88
C ASP A 171 -26.86 4.02 1.84
N ILE A 172 -25.58 4.25 1.54
CA ILE A 172 -24.82 3.45 0.56
C ILE A 172 -23.93 2.44 1.32
N PRO A 173 -24.24 1.14 1.29
CA PRO A 173 -23.39 0.12 1.89
C PRO A 173 -22.15 -0.12 1.01
N VAL A 174 -20.96 0.08 1.58
CA VAL A 174 -19.68 -0.01 0.88
C VAL A 174 -18.76 -1.00 1.59
N SER A 175 -18.25 -1.98 0.86
CA SER A 175 -17.23 -2.90 1.38
C SER A 175 -15.88 -2.20 1.40
N VAL A 176 -15.27 -2.07 2.57
CA VAL A 176 -14.01 -1.35 2.75
C VAL A 176 -12.96 -2.31 3.29
N LEU A 177 -11.80 -2.37 2.62
CA LEU A 177 -10.72 -3.29 2.95
C LEU A 177 -9.39 -2.55 3.07
N ALA A 178 -8.66 -2.83 4.16
CA ALA A 178 -7.28 -2.46 4.34
C ALA A 178 -6.36 -3.68 4.29
N THR A 179 -5.23 -3.54 3.63
CA THR A 179 -4.17 -4.55 3.59
C THR A 179 -2.84 -3.95 4.05
N VAL A 180 -2.20 -4.60 5.02
CA VAL A 180 -0.78 -4.36 5.29
C VAL A 180 0.01 -5.35 4.46
N ASN A 181 0.87 -4.87 3.58
CA ASN A 181 1.82 -5.67 2.83
C ASN A 181 3.18 -5.56 3.52
N ALA A 182 3.60 -6.63 4.21
CA ALA A 182 4.83 -6.59 5.01
C ALA A 182 5.51 -7.95 5.11
N SER A 183 6.84 -7.96 5.05
CA SER A 183 7.63 -9.18 5.27
C SER A 183 8.24 -9.24 6.66
N ILE A 184 8.39 -10.47 7.17
CA ILE A 184 9.14 -10.76 8.40
C ILE A 184 10.57 -10.21 8.29
N GLY A 185 11.10 -9.68 9.40
CA GLY A 185 12.46 -9.16 9.46
C GLY A 185 12.61 -7.74 8.93
N GLY A 186 11.51 -7.03 8.64
CA GLY A 186 11.54 -5.63 8.24
C GLY A 186 12.21 -5.42 6.89
N VAL A 187 12.18 -6.42 6.00
CA VAL A 187 12.92 -6.35 4.75
C VAL A 187 12.24 -5.37 3.78
N GLY A 188 10.94 -5.46 3.60
CA GLY A 188 10.19 -4.71 2.60
C GLY A 188 8.91 -5.48 2.28
N PRO A 189 8.00 -4.93 1.47
CA PRO A 189 6.71 -5.57 1.30
C PRO A 189 6.77 -6.69 0.25
N ASN A 190 5.92 -7.68 0.45
CA ASN A 190 5.36 -8.50 -0.62
C ASN A 190 3.93 -7.99 -0.86
N GLU A 191 3.70 -7.47 -2.05
CA GLU A 191 2.48 -6.78 -2.51
C GLU A 191 1.67 -7.62 -3.49
N ASP A 192 1.90 -8.94 -3.55
CA ASP A 192 0.97 -9.86 -4.21
C ASP A 192 -0.47 -9.70 -3.69
N LEU A 193 -0.63 -9.20 -2.45
CA LEU A 193 -1.92 -8.89 -1.82
C LEU A 193 -2.32 -7.41 -1.88
N GLU A 194 -1.71 -6.54 -2.69
CA GLU A 194 -2.10 -5.13 -2.78
C GLU A 194 -3.45 -4.93 -3.51
N GLY A 195 -3.96 -3.69 -3.53
CA GLY A 195 -5.18 -3.35 -4.25
C GLY A 195 -6.37 -4.22 -3.86
N ASN A 196 -7.04 -4.81 -4.86
CA ASN A 196 -8.12 -5.78 -4.66
C ASN A 196 -7.76 -7.18 -5.19
N SER A 197 -6.49 -7.56 -5.15
CA SER A 197 -6.06 -8.90 -5.55
C SER A 197 -6.75 -9.99 -4.73
N ALA A 198 -7.38 -10.93 -5.43
CA ALA A 198 -8.15 -12.02 -4.83
C ALA A 198 -7.28 -13.28 -4.66
N VAL A 199 -6.33 -13.22 -3.72
CA VAL A 199 -5.34 -14.28 -3.44
C VAL A 199 -5.39 -14.71 -1.97
N GLY A 200 -5.16 -16.00 -1.68
CA GLY A 200 -4.94 -16.50 -0.33
C GLY A 200 -6.09 -16.19 0.64
N LYS A 201 -5.75 -15.89 1.89
CA LYS A 201 -6.76 -15.52 2.91
C LYS A 201 -7.46 -14.20 2.61
N LYS A 202 -6.82 -13.28 1.87
CA LYS A 202 -7.45 -12.03 1.42
C LYS A 202 -8.67 -12.31 0.55
N LYS A 203 -8.58 -13.28 -0.36
CA LYS A 203 -9.71 -13.74 -1.18
C LYS A 203 -10.91 -14.14 -0.33
N GLY A 204 -10.71 -14.91 0.73
CA GLY A 204 -11.79 -15.32 1.64
C GLY A 204 -12.48 -14.11 2.31
N ILE A 205 -11.70 -13.14 2.78
CA ILE A 205 -12.25 -11.88 3.33
C ILE A 205 -13.07 -11.14 2.25
N MET A 206 -12.54 -11.05 1.04
CA MET A 206 -13.22 -10.40 -0.07
C MET A 206 -14.53 -11.12 -0.45
N GLU A 207 -14.58 -12.45 -0.43
CA GLU A 207 -15.80 -13.24 -0.68
C GLU A 207 -16.89 -12.94 0.36
N GLU A 208 -16.51 -12.87 1.63
CA GLU A 208 -17.42 -12.53 2.73
C GLU A 208 -17.96 -11.09 2.58
N LEU A 209 -17.11 -10.15 2.18
CA LEU A 209 -17.48 -8.75 1.91
C LEU A 209 -18.11 -8.55 0.53
N GLY A 210 -18.21 -9.59 -0.30
CA GLY A 210 -18.74 -9.52 -1.67
C GLY A 210 -17.84 -8.82 -2.69
N MET A 211 -16.61 -8.43 -2.32
CA MET A 211 -15.73 -7.59 -3.13
C MET A 211 -15.21 -8.23 -4.42
N LEU A 212 -15.34 -9.56 -4.59
CA LEU A 212 -14.95 -10.23 -5.83
C LEU A 212 -15.72 -9.72 -7.05
N ASP A 213 -16.95 -9.25 -6.83
CA ASP A 213 -17.88 -8.88 -7.90
C ASP A 213 -18.34 -7.42 -7.77
N LEU A 214 -17.55 -6.57 -7.09
CA LEU A 214 -17.89 -5.16 -6.86
C LEU A 214 -16.98 -4.20 -7.63
N PRO A 215 -17.57 -3.15 -8.24
CA PRO A 215 -16.80 -1.99 -8.66
C PRO A 215 -16.01 -1.41 -7.48
N THR A 216 -14.68 -1.32 -7.61
CA THR A 216 -13.76 -1.03 -6.51
C THR A 216 -12.96 0.24 -6.77
N ILE A 217 -13.02 1.20 -5.85
CA ILE A 217 -12.11 2.35 -5.81
C ILE A 217 -10.82 1.89 -5.12
N ILE A 218 -9.70 1.88 -5.83
CA ILE A 218 -8.38 1.55 -5.27
C ILE A 218 -7.66 2.84 -4.94
N VAL A 219 -7.30 3.01 -3.66
CA VAL A 219 -6.60 4.19 -3.16
C VAL A 219 -5.15 3.84 -2.92
N GLU A 220 -4.27 4.64 -3.51
CA GLU A 220 -2.81 4.48 -3.44
C GLU A 220 -2.15 5.65 -2.71
N GLY A 221 -0.82 5.59 -2.65
CA GLY A 221 0.02 6.56 -2.00
C GLY A 221 0.13 7.96 -2.62
N LYS A 222 0.98 8.76 -1.97
CA LYS A 222 1.46 10.05 -2.48
C LYS A 222 2.81 9.87 -3.15
N VAL A 223 2.94 10.35 -4.38
CA VAL A 223 3.97 9.87 -5.30
C VAL A 223 4.73 11.04 -5.92
N TYR A 224 6.04 10.87 -6.06
CA TYR A 224 6.85 11.55 -7.05
C TYR A 224 7.28 10.55 -8.12
N SER A 225 7.14 10.95 -9.38
CA SER A 225 7.70 10.24 -10.52
C SER A 225 8.05 11.26 -11.59
N PRO A 226 9.23 11.23 -12.22
CA PRO A 226 9.56 12.14 -13.31
C PRO A 226 8.50 12.17 -14.42
N LEU A 227 7.89 11.02 -14.73
CA LEU A 227 6.86 10.89 -15.77
C LEU A 227 5.56 11.63 -15.40
N TYR A 228 5.12 11.52 -14.15
CA TYR A 228 3.84 12.07 -13.70
C TYR A 228 3.95 13.48 -13.16
N SER A 229 5.13 13.86 -12.67
CA SER A 229 5.38 15.14 -12.04
C SER A 229 5.82 16.21 -13.06
N ALA A 230 6.27 15.80 -14.24
CA ALA A 230 6.68 16.71 -15.30
C ALA A 230 5.54 17.67 -15.66
N GLY A 231 5.83 18.98 -15.56
CA GLY A 231 4.87 20.04 -15.90
C GLY A 231 3.79 20.32 -14.84
N LEU A 232 3.79 19.65 -13.68
CA LEU A 232 2.86 19.99 -12.60
C LEU A 232 3.30 21.27 -11.88
N GLU A 233 2.44 22.29 -11.91
CA GLU A 233 2.63 23.54 -11.14
C GLU A 233 2.25 23.38 -9.66
N LYS A 234 1.33 22.47 -9.35
CA LYS A 234 0.87 22.16 -8.00
C LYS A 234 0.58 20.68 -7.85
N PRO A 235 0.66 20.11 -6.63
CA PRO A 235 0.28 18.72 -6.40
C PRO A 235 -1.15 18.43 -6.86
N SER A 236 -1.36 17.26 -7.45
CA SER A 236 -2.61 16.90 -8.13
C SER A 236 -2.91 15.43 -7.93
N PHE A 237 -4.20 15.09 -7.84
CA PHE A 237 -4.61 13.70 -7.97
C PHE A 237 -4.37 13.20 -9.40
N LEU A 238 -4.00 11.93 -9.51
CA LEU A 238 -3.86 11.20 -10.75
C LEU A 238 -4.65 9.90 -10.64
N ILE A 239 -5.59 9.73 -11.56
CA ILE A 239 -6.31 8.48 -11.76
C ILE A 239 -5.54 7.68 -12.80
N ARG A 240 -5.16 6.45 -12.45
CA ARG A 240 -4.48 5.51 -13.34
C ARG A 240 -5.44 4.37 -13.67
N ALA A 241 -5.59 4.10 -14.96
CA ALA A 241 -6.40 3.01 -15.47
C ALA A 241 -5.85 2.54 -16.83
N ASP A 242 -6.40 1.46 -17.33
CA ASP A 242 -6.20 0.93 -18.68
C ASP A 242 -7.55 0.85 -19.41
N LYS A 243 -7.59 1.30 -20.66
CA LYS A 243 -8.84 1.37 -21.45
C LYS A 243 -9.44 0.00 -21.78
N GLU A 244 -8.61 -1.03 -21.86
CA GLU A 244 -9.02 -2.35 -22.30
C GLU A 244 -9.55 -3.17 -21.11
N TRP A 245 -8.85 -3.10 -19.98
CA TRP A 245 -9.03 -4.03 -18.87
C TRP A 245 -9.67 -3.43 -17.63
N ASP A 246 -9.51 -2.14 -17.36
CA ASP A 246 -9.97 -1.54 -16.09
C ASP A 246 -11.36 -0.92 -16.22
N ASN A 247 -11.99 -0.54 -15.10
CA ASN A 247 -13.36 -0.06 -15.10
C ASN A 247 -13.44 1.45 -15.34
N PRO A 248 -13.85 1.91 -16.54
CA PRO A 248 -13.88 3.34 -16.83
C PRO A 248 -14.91 4.05 -15.97
N TYR A 249 -16.01 3.41 -15.59
CA TYR A 249 -17.05 4.04 -14.78
C TYR A 249 -16.57 4.36 -13.37
N VAL A 250 -15.70 3.53 -12.81
CA VAL A 250 -15.01 3.84 -11.54
C VAL A 250 -14.04 5.01 -11.76
N ALA A 251 -13.20 4.96 -12.80
CA ALA A 251 -12.23 6.01 -13.10
C ALA A 251 -12.89 7.40 -13.27
N TYR A 252 -13.95 7.48 -14.08
CA TYR A 252 -14.67 8.74 -14.31
C TYR A 252 -15.48 9.19 -13.09
N SER A 253 -15.92 8.27 -12.22
CA SER A 253 -16.56 8.63 -10.95
C SER A 253 -15.57 9.33 -10.01
N ILE A 254 -14.33 8.83 -9.90
CA ILE A 254 -13.27 9.48 -9.13
C ILE A 254 -12.93 10.85 -9.76
N LEU A 255 -12.86 10.94 -11.09
CA LEU A 255 -12.57 12.19 -11.78
C LEU A 255 -13.63 13.26 -11.50
N ASN A 256 -14.90 12.88 -11.58
CA ASN A 256 -16.03 13.76 -11.32
C ASN A 256 -16.06 14.19 -9.85
N ALA A 257 -15.76 13.28 -8.93
CA ALA A 257 -15.64 13.59 -7.51
C ALA A 257 -14.58 14.66 -7.25
N GLY A 258 -13.40 14.54 -7.87
CA GLY A 258 -12.34 15.55 -7.77
C GLY A 258 -12.77 16.90 -8.34
N LYS A 259 -13.51 16.93 -9.45
CA LYS A 259 -14.08 18.16 -10.04
C LYS A 259 -15.10 18.82 -9.12
N VAL A 260 -16.02 18.05 -8.52
CA VAL A 260 -17.02 18.56 -7.56
C VAL A 260 -16.34 19.20 -6.35
N LEU A 261 -15.26 18.58 -5.86
CA LEU A 261 -14.47 19.09 -4.72
C LEU A 261 -13.52 20.23 -5.08
N GLY A 262 -13.39 20.58 -6.37
CA GLY A 262 -12.44 21.60 -6.85
C GLY A 262 -10.97 21.19 -6.71
N TYR A 263 -10.68 19.89 -6.64
CA TYR A 263 -9.31 19.40 -6.53
C TYR A 263 -8.63 19.33 -7.90
N PRO A 264 -7.33 19.65 -8.00
CA PRO A 264 -6.55 19.34 -9.19
C PRO A 264 -6.54 17.81 -9.38
N ILE A 265 -7.05 17.35 -10.52
CA ILE A 265 -7.20 15.93 -10.81
C ILE A 265 -7.09 15.68 -12.31
N THR A 266 -6.41 14.61 -12.69
CA THR A 266 -6.28 14.16 -14.08
C THR A 266 -6.43 12.64 -14.16
N ILE A 267 -6.70 12.14 -15.36
CA ILE A 267 -6.78 10.71 -15.66
C ILE A 267 -5.74 10.35 -16.73
N ARG A 268 -5.08 9.21 -16.53
CA ARG A 268 -4.17 8.58 -17.50
C ARG A 268 -4.60 7.14 -17.70
N GLU A 269 -5.04 6.83 -18.91
CA GLU A 269 -5.56 5.53 -19.31
C GLU A 269 -4.53 4.69 -20.10
N ASP A 270 -3.28 5.18 -20.16
CA ASP A 270 -2.17 4.66 -20.97
C ASP A 270 -0.99 4.16 -20.10
N VAL A 271 -1.19 4.09 -18.78
CA VAL A 271 -0.11 3.85 -17.80
C VAL A 271 -0.28 2.56 -16.99
N MET A 272 -1.38 1.83 -17.18
CA MET A 272 -1.71 0.58 -16.47
C MET A 272 -1.77 -0.64 -17.39
N ALA A 273 -1.21 -0.55 -18.60
CA ALA A 273 -1.22 -1.65 -19.54
C ALA A 273 -0.54 -2.90 -18.95
N ARG A 274 -1.24 -4.04 -19.02
CA ARG A 274 -0.74 -5.34 -18.56
C ARG A 274 0.17 -5.96 -19.62
N VAL A 275 1.48 -5.95 -19.38
CA VAL A 275 2.48 -6.41 -20.35
C VAL A 275 3.05 -7.76 -19.95
N LYS A 276 2.74 -8.80 -20.74
CA LYS A 276 3.29 -10.14 -20.58
C LYS A 276 4.82 -10.12 -20.60
N GLY A 277 5.44 -10.71 -19.59
CA GLY A 277 6.89 -10.75 -19.41
C GLY A 277 7.54 -9.40 -19.04
N GLY A 278 6.77 -8.33 -18.82
CA GLY A 278 7.29 -7.00 -18.53
C GLY A 278 8.16 -6.97 -17.27
N MET A 279 7.60 -7.44 -16.15
CA MET A 279 8.33 -7.51 -14.87
C MET A 279 9.47 -8.53 -14.90
N ALA A 280 9.28 -9.68 -15.55
CA ALA A 280 10.33 -10.68 -15.71
C ALA A 280 11.54 -10.12 -16.49
N LYS A 281 11.29 -9.29 -17.50
CA LYS A 281 12.34 -8.56 -18.23
C LYS A 281 13.06 -7.56 -17.33
N GLN A 282 12.33 -6.75 -16.56
CA GLN A 282 12.93 -5.81 -15.60
C GLN A 282 13.79 -6.51 -14.55
N THR A 283 13.30 -7.66 -14.02
CA THR A 283 14.05 -8.51 -13.09
C THR A 283 15.36 -9.00 -13.70
N LYS A 284 15.33 -9.44 -14.96
CA LYS A 284 16.53 -9.87 -15.68
C LYS A 284 17.50 -8.71 -15.89
N GLU A 285 17.03 -7.56 -16.36
CA GLU A 285 17.85 -6.37 -16.58
C GLU A 285 18.53 -5.89 -15.28
N LEU A 286 17.81 -5.90 -14.15
CA LEU A 286 18.37 -5.60 -12.85
C LEU A 286 19.45 -6.60 -12.45
N GLY A 287 19.18 -7.91 -12.63
CA GLY A 287 20.13 -8.97 -12.36
C GLY A 287 21.43 -8.83 -13.16
N GLU A 288 21.34 -8.47 -14.44
CA GLU A 288 22.50 -8.22 -15.30
C GLU A 288 23.34 -7.03 -14.80
N LYS A 289 22.70 -5.94 -14.34
CA LYS A 289 23.40 -4.81 -13.71
C LYS A 289 24.14 -5.25 -12.44
N ILE A 290 23.50 -6.05 -11.58
CA ILE A 290 24.11 -6.60 -10.35
C ILE A 290 25.32 -7.48 -10.70
N VAL A 291 25.20 -8.37 -11.69
CA VAL A 291 26.31 -9.24 -12.14
C VAL A 291 27.49 -8.40 -12.62
N ASN A 292 27.24 -7.36 -13.42
CA ASN A 292 28.30 -6.48 -13.90
C ASN A 292 29.04 -5.78 -12.75
N LEU A 293 28.30 -5.21 -11.78
CA LEU A 293 28.90 -4.60 -10.59
C LEU A 293 29.67 -5.62 -9.74
N GLY A 294 29.17 -6.84 -9.61
CA GLY A 294 29.87 -7.94 -8.93
C GLY A 294 31.20 -8.31 -9.60
N LEU A 295 31.24 -8.36 -10.94
CA LEU A 295 32.47 -8.61 -11.69
C LEU A 295 33.47 -7.45 -11.59
N GLN A 296 32.98 -6.21 -11.55
CA GLN A 296 33.83 -5.04 -11.29
C GLN A 296 34.42 -5.10 -9.88
N LEU A 297 33.61 -5.46 -8.88
CA LEU A 297 34.05 -5.57 -7.49
C LEU A 297 35.14 -6.63 -7.32
N GLN A 298 35.01 -7.77 -8.01
CA GLN A 298 36.01 -8.85 -7.98
C GLN A 298 37.39 -8.39 -8.50
N LYS A 299 37.41 -7.47 -9.47
CA LYS A 299 38.64 -6.95 -10.09
C LYS A 299 39.17 -5.70 -9.41
N ALA A 300 38.37 -5.05 -8.57
CA ALA A 300 38.75 -3.79 -7.92
C ALA A 300 39.92 -4.00 -6.95
N GLU A 301 40.98 -3.23 -7.12
CA GLU A 301 42.16 -3.30 -6.24
C GLU A 301 42.08 -2.24 -5.14
N TYR A 302 41.61 -1.04 -5.51
CA TYR A 302 41.62 0.13 -4.64
C TYR A 302 40.35 0.24 -3.79
N SER A 303 40.50 0.72 -2.55
CA SER A 303 39.37 0.88 -1.62
C SER A 303 38.28 1.81 -2.15
N GLN A 304 38.65 2.91 -2.81
CA GLN A 304 37.67 3.86 -3.33
C GLN A 304 36.81 3.25 -4.46
N GLU A 305 37.40 2.41 -5.32
CA GLU A 305 36.65 1.69 -6.35
C GLU A 305 35.63 0.73 -5.71
N LYS A 306 36.09 -0.06 -4.73
CA LYS A 306 35.22 -0.98 -3.98
C LYS A 306 34.07 -0.24 -3.31
N ILE A 307 34.35 0.90 -2.66
CA ILE A 307 33.34 1.75 -2.03
C ILE A 307 32.32 2.25 -3.05
N ASN A 308 32.77 2.78 -4.19
CA ASN A 308 31.88 3.30 -5.22
C ASN A 308 30.97 2.21 -5.83
N ILE A 309 31.51 1.01 -6.03
CA ILE A 309 30.74 -0.14 -6.55
C ILE A 309 29.70 -0.59 -5.52
N LEU A 310 30.08 -0.71 -4.24
CA LEU A 310 29.17 -1.07 -3.16
C LEU A 310 28.05 -0.02 -2.97
N ALA A 311 28.37 1.27 -3.12
CA ALA A 311 27.37 2.34 -3.08
C ALA A 311 26.37 2.24 -4.25
N GLN A 312 26.84 1.93 -5.47
CA GLN A 312 25.96 1.71 -6.62
C GLN A 312 25.07 0.47 -6.43
N LEU A 313 25.61 -0.63 -5.89
CA LEU A 313 24.82 -1.81 -5.54
C LEU A 313 23.74 -1.46 -4.49
N ALA A 314 24.09 -0.67 -3.48
CA ALA A 314 23.13 -0.23 -2.46
C ALA A 314 21.97 0.55 -3.09
N SER A 315 22.24 1.56 -3.92
CA SER A 315 21.20 2.32 -4.64
C SER A 315 20.35 1.43 -5.54
N LEU A 316 20.99 0.51 -6.29
CA LEU A 316 20.29 -0.38 -7.19
C LEU A 316 19.31 -1.31 -6.44
N ILE A 317 19.72 -1.84 -5.28
CA ILE A 317 18.89 -2.71 -4.45
C ILE A 317 17.79 -1.90 -3.75
N SER A 318 18.11 -0.73 -3.21
CA SER A 318 17.20 0.09 -2.41
C SER A 318 16.14 0.82 -3.22
N GLU A 319 16.38 1.01 -4.52
CA GLU A 319 15.50 1.79 -5.41
C GLU A 319 14.89 0.90 -6.51
N ASP A 320 15.68 0.51 -7.52
CA ASP A 320 15.19 -0.29 -8.64
C ASP A 320 14.73 -1.70 -8.19
N GLY A 321 15.38 -2.27 -7.17
CA GLY A 321 15.03 -3.57 -6.61
C GLY A 321 13.61 -3.64 -6.06
N ALA A 322 13.10 -2.52 -5.52
CA ALA A 322 11.72 -2.45 -5.04
C ALA A 322 10.72 -2.62 -6.18
N GLY A 323 11.02 -2.08 -7.37
CA GLY A 323 10.16 -2.16 -8.54
C GLY A 323 10.05 -3.54 -9.19
N ILE A 324 10.78 -4.54 -8.70
CA ILE A 324 10.66 -5.93 -9.15
C ILE A 324 10.35 -6.92 -8.02
N SER A 325 10.53 -6.51 -6.75
CA SER A 325 10.34 -7.40 -5.61
C SER A 325 8.93 -7.37 -5.06
N PHE A 326 8.18 -6.29 -5.34
CA PHE A 326 6.88 -6.05 -4.73
C PHE A 326 5.85 -7.10 -5.17
N MET A 327 5.84 -7.53 -6.43
CA MET A 327 4.84 -8.49 -6.93
C MET A 327 5.47 -9.63 -7.74
N THR A 328 4.82 -10.77 -7.74
CA THR A 328 5.15 -11.93 -8.55
C THR A 328 4.89 -11.67 -10.02
N ASN A 329 5.87 -11.99 -10.88
CA ASN A 329 5.82 -11.77 -12.33
C ASN A 329 4.50 -12.16 -13.00
N LYS A 330 4.03 -13.40 -12.79
CA LYS A 330 2.80 -13.90 -13.44
C LYS A 330 1.54 -13.21 -12.92
N LEU A 331 1.52 -12.87 -11.64
CA LEU A 331 0.41 -12.15 -11.04
C LEU A 331 0.33 -10.74 -11.64
N HIS A 332 1.46 -10.05 -11.73
CA HIS A 332 1.56 -8.72 -12.35
C HIS A 332 1.05 -8.68 -13.79
N GLU A 333 1.21 -9.77 -14.56
CA GLU A 333 0.66 -9.87 -15.93
C GLU A 333 -0.87 -9.84 -15.97
N ILE A 334 -1.54 -10.20 -14.88
CA ILE A 334 -3.00 -10.33 -14.81
C ILE A 334 -3.64 -9.14 -14.10
N ILE A 335 -3.04 -8.66 -13.01
CA ILE A 335 -3.64 -7.61 -12.17
C ILE A 335 -2.89 -6.27 -12.21
N GLY A 336 -1.80 -6.20 -12.96
CA GLY A 336 -0.96 -4.99 -13.07
C GLY A 336 -0.23 -4.64 -11.77
N GLY A 337 0.53 -3.55 -11.79
CA GLY A 337 1.38 -3.13 -10.66
C GLY A 337 0.68 -2.33 -9.57
N THR A 338 -0.62 -2.53 -9.38
CA THR A 338 -1.42 -1.95 -8.28
C THR A 338 -2.45 -2.97 -7.76
N GLY A 339 -2.21 -4.26 -8.00
CA GLY A 339 -3.08 -5.36 -7.60
C GLY A 339 -4.55 -5.21 -8.01
N MET A 340 -4.84 -4.71 -9.21
CA MET A 340 -6.19 -4.40 -9.66
C MET A 340 -6.78 -5.53 -10.51
N MET A 341 -7.77 -6.21 -9.96
CA MET A 341 -8.52 -7.25 -10.66
C MET A 341 -9.17 -6.68 -11.94
N PRO A 342 -9.02 -7.35 -13.10
CA PRO A 342 -9.63 -6.90 -14.34
C PRO A 342 -11.12 -6.57 -14.22
N GLY A 343 -11.54 -5.47 -14.83
CA GLY A 343 -12.92 -4.99 -14.87
C GLY A 343 -13.45 -4.37 -13.58
N THR A 344 -12.70 -4.43 -12.47
CA THR A 344 -13.23 -4.04 -11.16
C THR A 344 -13.12 -2.55 -10.87
N GLY A 345 -12.03 -1.88 -11.25
CA GLY A 345 -11.73 -0.60 -10.62
C GLY A 345 -10.89 0.36 -11.44
N ALA A 346 -10.45 1.39 -10.74
CA ALA A 346 -9.39 2.30 -11.15
C ALA A 346 -8.64 2.76 -9.90
N VAL A 347 -7.42 3.24 -10.11
CA VAL A 347 -6.50 3.61 -9.04
C VAL A 347 -6.42 5.12 -8.92
N VAL A 348 -6.40 5.65 -7.70
CA VAL A 348 -6.13 7.06 -7.43
C VAL A 348 -4.89 7.26 -6.55
N SER A 349 -3.98 8.11 -7.02
CA SER A 349 -2.75 8.51 -6.31
C SER A 349 -2.66 10.03 -6.24
N TYR A 350 -1.82 10.57 -5.35
CA TYR A 350 -1.59 12.02 -5.24
C TYR A 350 -0.16 12.38 -5.65
N ILE A 351 0.00 13.08 -6.78
CA ILE A 351 1.28 13.37 -7.41
C ILE A 351 1.82 14.72 -6.93
N VAL A 352 3.09 14.76 -6.55
CA VAL A 352 3.78 15.99 -6.13
C VAL A 352 4.57 16.60 -7.28
N THR A 353 4.94 17.87 -7.13
CA THR A 353 5.72 18.60 -8.16
C THR A 353 7.22 18.28 -8.06
N PRO A 354 8.00 18.55 -9.12
CA PRO A 354 9.46 18.48 -9.05
C PRO A 354 10.05 19.41 -7.98
N GLU A 355 9.45 20.59 -7.75
CA GLU A 355 9.85 21.51 -6.68
C GLU A 355 9.67 20.88 -5.29
N TYR A 356 8.52 20.22 -5.07
CA TYR A 356 8.29 19.46 -3.84
C TYR A 356 9.39 18.41 -3.65
N TYR A 357 9.68 17.62 -4.69
CA TYR A 357 10.70 16.57 -4.61
C TYR A 357 12.08 17.17 -4.31
N ASN A 358 12.48 18.25 -4.98
CA ASN A 358 13.78 18.89 -4.72
C ASN A 358 13.91 19.40 -3.28
N LYS A 359 12.79 19.82 -2.66
CA LYS A 359 12.78 20.31 -1.28
C LYS A 359 12.76 19.19 -0.24
N TYR A 360 11.91 18.18 -0.42
CA TYR A 360 11.63 17.16 0.59
C TYR A 360 12.33 15.83 0.31
N ILE A 361 12.69 15.56 -0.94
CA ILE A 361 13.37 14.35 -1.47
C ILE A 361 12.54 13.06 -1.31
N PHE A 362 11.48 13.11 -0.50
CA PHE A 362 10.63 11.99 -0.16
C PHE A 362 9.19 12.49 -0.01
N PRO A 363 8.21 11.93 -0.75
CA PRO A 363 6.82 12.16 -0.45
C PRO A 363 6.45 11.63 0.94
N PHE A 364 5.59 12.38 1.63
CA PHE A 364 4.99 11.97 2.89
C PHE A 364 3.60 12.58 2.97
N ILE A 365 2.66 11.85 3.57
CA ILE A 365 1.27 12.27 3.70
C ILE A 365 1.12 13.20 4.90
N THR A 366 0.58 14.39 4.65
CA THR A 366 0.16 15.31 5.70
C THR A 366 -1.30 15.04 6.10
N GLU A 367 -1.74 15.58 7.24
CA GLU A 367 -3.16 15.54 7.64
C GLU A 367 -4.06 16.19 6.58
N GLN A 368 -3.60 17.26 5.92
CA GLN A 368 -4.34 17.92 4.84
C GLN A 368 -4.44 17.04 3.59
N ASP A 369 -3.37 16.32 3.24
CA ASP A 369 -3.40 15.37 2.12
C ASP A 369 -4.37 14.22 2.40
N LEU A 370 -4.32 13.67 3.62
CA LEU A 370 -5.22 12.62 4.08
C LEU A 370 -6.69 13.07 4.04
N ALA A 371 -6.99 14.28 4.53
CA ALA A 371 -8.34 14.84 4.45
C ALA A 371 -8.82 14.96 2.99
N LYS A 372 -7.94 15.31 2.05
CA LYS A 372 -8.28 15.33 0.62
C LYS A 372 -8.60 13.94 0.08
N PHE A 373 -7.80 12.92 0.41
CA PHE A 373 -8.08 11.54 0.03
C PHE A 373 -9.43 11.06 0.56
N VAL A 374 -9.70 11.25 1.85
CA VAL A 374 -10.97 10.87 2.49
C VAL A 374 -12.16 11.57 1.84
N ASN A 375 -12.06 12.88 1.61
CA ASN A 375 -13.12 13.64 0.95
C ASN A 375 -13.35 13.17 -0.49
N LEU A 376 -12.27 12.92 -1.24
CA LEU A 376 -12.34 12.42 -2.62
C LEU A 376 -13.04 11.06 -2.68
N VAL A 377 -12.67 10.13 -1.81
CA VAL A 377 -13.27 8.79 -1.75
C VAL A 377 -14.75 8.87 -1.38
N LYS A 378 -15.12 9.66 -0.36
CA LYS A 378 -16.53 9.87 0.01
C LYS A 378 -17.36 10.40 -1.17
N GLN A 379 -16.84 11.39 -1.89
CA GLN A 379 -17.54 11.93 -3.07
C GLN A 379 -17.57 10.91 -4.22
N ALA A 380 -16.48 10.15 -4.44
CA ALA A 380 -16.41 9.13 -5.47
C ALA A 380 -17.42 7.98 -5.24
N VAL A 381 -17.73 7.66 -3.98
CA VAL A 381 -18.81 6.72 -3.64
C VAL A 381 -20.17 7.23 -4.16
N ILE A 382 -20.48 8.52 -4.01
CA ILE A 382 -21.72 9.12 -4.55
C ILE A 382 -21.74 9.01 -6.09
N GLU A 383 -20.66 9.45 -6.73
CA GLU A 383 -20.54 9.45 -8.20
C GLU A 383 -20.65 8.03 -8.77
N LEU A 384 -20.00 7.05 -8.11
CA LEU A 384 -20.03 5.65 -8.53
C LEU A 384 -21.39 5.01 -8.30
N LYS A 385 -22.07 5.35 -7.19
CA LYS A 385 -23.44 4.88 -6.96
C LYS A 385 -24.39 5.28 -8.09
N GLY A 386 -24.21 6.48 -8.65
CA GLY A 386 -24.98 6.97 -9.81
C GLY A 386 -24.67 6.22 -11.12
N ASN A 387 -23.53 5.55 -11.20
CA ASN A 387 -23.07 4.81 -12.39
C ASN A 387 -22.97 3.29 -12.14
N LEU A 388 -23.54 2.80 -11.04
CA LEU A 388 -23.27 1.46 -10.53
C LEU A 388 -23.65 0.38 -11.54
N ASP A 389 -24.82 0.45 -12.15
CA ASP A 389 -25.28 -0.56 -13.12
C ASP A 389 -24.32 -0.71 -14.30
N LYS A 390 -23.76 0.40 -14.78
CA LYS A 390 -22.78 0.40 -15.87
C LYS A 390 -21.42 -0.15 -15.42
N ALA A 391 -20.99 0.22 -14.22
CA ALA A 391 -19.75 -0.27 -13.62
C ALA A 391 -19.81 -1.79 -13.41
N THR A 392 -20.92 -2.29 -12.86
CA THR A 392 -21.15 -3.72 -12.63
C THR A 392 -21.29 -4.48 -13.96
N ALA A 393 -22.02 -3.94 -14.94
CA ALA A 393 -22.11 -4.57 -16.26
C ALA A 393 -20.73 -4.68 -16.94
N HIS A 394 -19.88 -3.67 -16.79
CA HIS A 394 -18.52 -3.69 -17.32
C HIS A 394 -17.64 -4.73 -16.62
N LEU A 395 -17.72 -4.82 -15.28
CA LEU A 395 -17.03 -5.83 -14.48
C LEU A 395 -17.41 -7.23 -14.94
N ASN A 396 -18.70 -7.53 -15.07
CA ASN A 396 -19.20 -8.85 -15.47
C ASN A 396 -18.71 -9.31 -16.86
N GLN A 397 -18.33 -8.39 -17.75
CA GLN A 397 -17.77 -8.70 -19.07
C GLN A 397 -16.28 -9.04 -19.04
N ARG A 398 -15.58 -8.68 -17.96
CA ARG A 398 -14.12 -8.75 -17.82
C ARG A 398 -13.68 -9.54 -16.59
N HIS A 399 -14.60 -10.31 -16.02
CA HIS A 399 -14.34 -11.10 -14.82
C HIS A 399 -13.15 -12.04 -15.03
N CYS A 400 -12.22 -12.01 -14.07
CA CYS A 400 -11.04 -12.85 -14.12
C CYS A 400 -11.34 -14.19 -13.44
N PHE A 401 -11.36 -15.26 -14.23
CA PHE A 401 -11.59 -16.63 -13.74
C PHE A 401 -10.29 -17.39 -13.42
N GLU A 402 -9.13 -16.75 -13.56
CA GLU A 402 -7.85 -17.39 -13.28
C GLU A 402 -7.67 -17.69 -11.79
N ASP A 403 -7.09 -18.86 -11.49
CA ASP A 403 -6.74 -19.26 -10.14
C ASP A 403 -5.44 -18.58 -9.71
N LEU A 404 -5.56 -17.36 -9.18
CA LEU A 404 -4.41 -16.55 -8.75
C LEU A 404 -3.62 -17.18 -7.60
N ASP A 405 -4.25 -18.04 -6.80
CA ASP A 405 -3.61 -18.78 -5.71
C ASP A 405 -2.46 -19.68 -6.20
N SER A 406 -2.55 -20.16 -7.43
CA SER A 406 -1.53 -21.01 -8.06
C SER A 406 -0.27 -20.24 -8.48
N LEU A 407 -0.32 -18.91 -8.47
CA LEU A 407 0.74 -18.04 -8.98
C LEU A 407 1.68 -17.55 -7.88
N VAL A 408 1.29 -17.66 -6.61
CA VAL A 408 2.00 -17.08 -5.47
C VAL A 408 2.61 -18.16 -4.57
N LEU A 409 3.63 -17.77 -3.80
CA LEU A 409 4.22 -18.65 -2.79
C LEU A 409 3.45 -18.53 -1.47
N LYS A 410 2.62 -19.54 -1.17
CA LYS A 410 1.87 -19.60 0.09
C LYS A 410 2.67 -20.25 1.21
N THR A 411 2.36 -19.87 2.44
CA THR A 411 2.87 -20.55 3.62
C THR A 411 2.29 -21.96 3.65
N ASN A 412 3.14 -22.97 3.41
CA ASN A 412 2.75 -24.34 3.69
C ASN A 412 2.47 -24.44 5.20
N LEU A 413 1.23 -24.74 5.59
CA LEU A 413 0.79 -24.99 6.98
C LEU A 413 1.41 -26.27 7.60
N LEU A 414 2.56 -26.71 7.10
CA LEU A 414 3.33 -27.82 7.63
C LEU A 414 4.66 -27.29 8.16
N ARG A 415 4.63 -26.73 9.37
CA ARG A 415 5.72 -26.82 10.36
C ARG A 415 5.20 -26.52 11.76
#